data_AF-A0A2H1WRU5-F1
#
_entry.id   AF-A0A2H1WRU5-F1
#
_cell.length_a   1.000
_cell.length_b   1.000
_cell.length_c   1.000
_cell.angle_alpha   90.00
_cell.angle_beta   90.00
_cell.angle_gamma   90.00
#
_symmetry.space_group_name_H-M   'P 1'
#
loop_
_entity.id
_entity.type
_entity.pdbx_description
1 polymer ?
#
loop_
_entity_poly.entity_id
_entity_poly.type
_entity_poly.pdbx_seq_one_letter_code
_entity_poly.pdbx_strand_id
1 'polypeptide(L)'
;LQHSRTPSPSNEREMSGTEAVDAFVTGLYNETFNIIAALVNRSLSTSARTAASILLLDTPGADNPMCAGQQSGAPLSKLLSNYLQERLQAMFHEALLVAPRERYSQEGITLDDGTEEDWLSETVNPGPMVELLDKAPQNTIVRSSQADLRECDRRGLLWLLDEESMYPGSSDDTFLERVMAHYGAPNHTHYLIKKAPHARQFVLQHLQGTNPVLYDVTGWVKASRENPVTKKALTLLQESQNEDIGRLSSWSRGACGVGAWSCAADAGTLRRASSIRRTLTSGTAGMKRRSTALQAKFVADGIVDTLRRCGAGGLSFVCCLLAHQPHDMLDDINVPLLRSQPHDMLDDINVPLLRSQPHDMLDAINVPLLRSQFRGFQLLDAARLYKQGFPEHMPLSEFARRYRLLATSDNEDSDTVQQPALSDRQIVDDMLLSLDLDVTSYRLGLTQVRCYANFNCIV
;
A
#
# COMPACT_ATOMS: atom_id res chain seq x y z
N LEU A 1 -38.87 51.69 -2.22
CA LEU A 1 -38.39 50.31 -2.46
C LEU A 1 -36.87 50.28 -2.31
N GLN A 2 -36.38 50.36 -1.07
CA GLN A 2 -34.99 50.07 -0.75
C GLN A 2 -34.91 48.58 -0.43
N HIS A 3 -34.28 47.81 -1.30
CA HIS A 3 -34.00 46.40 -1.05
C HIS A 3 -32.95 46.29 0.07
N SER A 4 -33.42 45.96 1.27
CA SER A 4 -32.60 45.36 2.31
C SER A 4 -32.04 44.03 1.78
N ARG A 5 -30.77 44.02 1.38
CA ARG A 5 -30.01 42.78 1.27
C ARG A 5 -29.80 42.26 2.69
N THR A 6 -30.55 41.24 3.04
CA THR A 6 -30.22 40.38 4.18
C THR A 6 -28.82 39.81 3.95
N PRO A 7 -27.87 39.95 4.88
CA PRO A 7 -26.60 39.25 4.76
C PRO A 7 -26.90 37.76 4.89
N SER A 8 -26.50 36.98 3.89
CA SER A 8 -26.48 35.52 3.99
C SER A 8 -25.62 35.13 5.19
N PRO A 9 -26.01 34.15 6.03
CA PRO A 9 -25.17 33.71 7.11
C PRO A 9 -23.97 32.98 6.50
N SER A 10 -22.84 33.67 6.37
CA SER A 10 -21.55 33.01 6.18
C SER A 10 -21.28 32.21 7.45
N ASN A 11 -21.61 30.91 7.40
CA ASN A 11 -21.24 29.90 8.40
C ASN A 11 -19.71 29.64 8.38
N GLU A 12 -18.90 30.68 8.25
CA GLU A 12 -17.48 30.61 8.56
C GLU A 12 -17.40 30.65 10.08
N ARG A 13 -17.24 29.49 10.73
CA ARG A 13 -16.71 29.47 12.10
C ARG A 13 -15.44 30.31 12.05
N GLU A 14 -15.39 31.39 12.85
CA GLU A 14 -14.17 32.16 13.03
C GLU A 14 -13.07 31.19 13.47
N MET A 15 -12.18 30.87 12.54
CA MET A 15 -11.00 30.06 12.79
C MET A 15 -10.13 30.80 13.79
N SER A 16 -9.68 30.11 14.83
CA SER A 16 -8.82 30.73 15.83
C SER A 16 -7.51 31.19 15.18
N GLY A 17 -6.90 32.27 15.68
CA GLY A 17 -5.61 32.74 15.19
C GLY A 17 -4.52 31.67 15.27
N THR A 18 -4.54 30.83 16.30
CA THR A 18 -3.63 29.68 16.44
C THR A 18 -3.84 28.63 15.34
N GLU A 19 -5.10 28.28 15.06
CA GLU A 19 -5.44 27.33 13.99
C GLU A 19 -5.05 27.86 12.60
N ALA A 20 -5.15 29.17 12.38
CA ALA A 20 -4.73 29.81 11.14
C ALA A 20 -3.20 29.71 10.95
N VAL A 21 -2.43 29.93 12.02
CA VAL A 21 -0.96 29.81 12.00
C VAL A 21 -0.54 28.36 11.75
N ASP A 22 -1.13 27.39 12.45
CA ASP A 22 -0.81 25.97 12.26
C ASP A 22 -1.08 25.51 10.82
N ALA A 23 -2.21 25.93 10.25
CA ALA A 23 -2.56 25.61 8.87
C ALA A 23 -1.65 26.30 7.85
N PHE A 24 -1.20 27.52 8.14
CA PHE A 24 -0.23 28.24 7.33
C PHE A 24 1.13 27.54 7.34
N VAL A 25 1.65 27.19 8.51
CA VAL A 25 2.93 26.48 8.67
C VAL A 25 2.87 25.12 7.97
N THR A 26 1.77 24.39 8.11
CA THR A 26 1.54 23.13 7.38
C THR A 26 1.58 23.33 5.86
N GLY A 27 0.93 24.38 5.35
CA GLY A 27 0.97 24.71 3.92
C GLY A 27 2.37 25.07 3.44
N LEU A 28 3.09 25.88 4.21
CA LEU A 28 4.46 26.28 3.90
C LEU A 28 5.41 25.09 3.85
N TYR A 29 5.31 24.17 4.81
CA TYR A 29 6.09 22.95 4.84
C TYR A 29 5.82 22.07 3.61
N ASN A 30 4.54 21.86 3.29
CA ASN A 30 4.13 21.06 2.13
C ASN A 30 4.67 21.64 0.81
N GLU A 31 4.57 22.96 0.60
CA GLU A 31 5.09 23.59 -0.62
C GLU A 31 6.62 23.54 -0.68
N THR A 32 7.30 23.76 0.45
CA THR A 32 8.76 23.67 0.54
C THR A 32 9.24 22.26 0.20
N PHE A 33 8.60 21.23 0.77
CA PHE A 33 8.90 19.84 0.46
C PHE A 33 8.68 19.52 -1.02
N ASN A 34 7.57 19.98 -1.61
CA ASN A 34 7.29 19.79 -3.04
C ASN A 34 8.35 20.45 -3.94
N ILE A 35 8.82 21.65 -3.58
CA ILE A 35 9.90 22.35 -4.31
C ILE A 35 11.20 21.53 -4.23
N ILE A 36 11.57 21.06 -3.03
CA ILE A 36 12.78 20.23 -2.84
C ILE A 36 12.68 18.95 -3.67
N ALA A 37 11.55 18.25 -3.61
CA ALA A 37 11.33 17.03 -4.39
C ALA A 37 11.42 17.32 -5.90
N ALA A 38 10.82 18.40 -6.39
CA ALA A 38 10.90 18.77 -7.80
C ALA A 38 12.35 19.09 -8.24
N LEU A 39 13.13 19.72 -7.38
CA LEU A 39 14.55 20.01 -7.63
C LEU A 39 15.40 18.74 -7.70
N VAL A 40 15.21 17.83 -6.75
CA VAL A 40 15.89 16.53 -6.75
C VAL A 40 15.54 15.77 -8.03
N ASN A 41 14.25 15.65 -8.38
CA ASN A 41 13.85 14.92 -9.58
C ASN A 41 14.37 15.55 -10.86
N ARG A 42 14.38 16.89 -10.96
CA ARG A 42 14.99 17.59 -12.10
C ARG A 42 16.49 17.28 -12.20
N SER A 43 17.21 17.22 -11.08
CA SER A 43 18.65 16.91 -11.07
C SER A 43 18.94 15.46 -11.47
N LEU A 44 18.01 14.53 -11.19
CA LEU A 44 18.11 13.12 -11.54
C LEU A 44 17.57 12.81 -12.95
N SER A 45 16.71 13.66 -13.50
CA SER A 45 16.08 13.45 -14.80
C SER A 45 17.11 13.36 -15.93
N THR A 46 16.90 12.41 -16.85
CA THR A 46 17.77 12.19 -18.01
C THR A 46 16.96 12.18 -19.31
N SER A 47 17.56 12.68 -20.39
CA SER A 47 16.98 12.61 -21.74
C SER A 47 17.23 11.25 -22.42
N ALA A 48 18.02 10.37 -21.80
CA ALA A 48 18.32 9.05 -22.33
C ALA A 48 17.08 8.14 -22.37
N ARG A 49 16.98 7.30 -23.41
CA ARG A 49 15.91 6.30 -23.50
C ARG A 49 16.25 5.12 -22.59
N THR A 50 15.38 4.84 -21.62
CA THR A 50 15.50 3.66 -20.76
C THR A 50 14.83 2.44 -21.40
N ALA A 51 15.57 1.32 -21.44
CA ALA A 51 15.05 0.02 -21.89
C ALA A 51 14.24 -0.68 -20.79
N ALA A 52 14.69 -0.56 -19.53
CA ALA A 52 14.04 -1.08 -18.34
C ALA A 52 14.25 -0.11 -17.15
N SER A 53 13.42 -0.26 -16.12
CA SER A 53 13.51 0.50 -14.87
C SER A 53 13.13 -0.40 -13.70
N ILE A 54 13.83 -0.25 -12.58
CA ILE A 54 13.48 -0.88 -11.31
C ILE A 54 12.76 0.18 -10.47
N LEU A 55 11.59 -0.17 -9.94
CA LEU A 55 10.85 0.68 -9.01
C LEU A 55 11.09 0.17 -7.58
N LEU A 56 11.67 1.02 -6.74
CA LEU A 56 11.80 0.76 -5.31
C LEU A 56 10.69 1.53 -4.58
N LEU A 57 9.89 0.81 -3.79
CA LEU A 57 8.80 1.38 -3.01
C LEU A 57 9.16 1.29 -1.53
N ASP A 58 9.34 2.46 -0.91
CA ASP A 58 9.55 2.59 0.53
C ASP A 58 8.37 3.37 1.12
N THR A 59 7.61 2.71 1.99
CA THR A 59 6.38 3.25 2.57
C THR A 59 6.44 3.19 4.09
N PRO A 60 5.75 4.10 4.81
CA PRO A 60 5.63 3.99 6.26
C PRO A 60 5.07 2.62 6.64
N GLY A 61 5.74 1.92 7.56
CA GLY A 61 5.34 0.59 8.01
C GLY A 61 3.99 0.58 8.74
N ALA A 62 3.46 -0.63 8.95
CA ALA A 62 2.26 -0.80 9.78
C ALA A 62 2.60 -0.45 11.24
N ASP A 63 1.85 0.47 11.81
CA ASP A 63 2.12 1.00 13.14
C ASP A 63 0.97 0.69 14.10
N ASN A 64 1.32 0.19 15.27
CA ASN A 64 0.40 -0.08 16.36
C ASN A 64 0.95 0.54 17.67
N PRO A 65 0.46 1.74 18.04
CA PRO A 65 0.87 2.43 19.27
C PRO A 65 0.81 1.58 20.54
N MET A 66 -0.18 0.68 20.64
CA MET A 66 -0.32 -0.22 21.79
C MET A 66 0.85 -1.19 21.92
N CYS A 67 1.47 -1.60 20.80
CA CYS A 67 2.65 -2.46 20.81
C CYS A 67 3.92 -1.72 21.26
N ALA A 68 3.92 -0.39 21.18
CA ALA A 68 4.98 0.48 21.69
C ALA A 68 4.71 0.95 23.13
N GLY A 69 3.69 0.40 23.82
CA GLY A 69 3.35 0.74 25.20
C GLY A 69 2.49 2.00 25.37
N GLN A 70 2.11 2.66 24.27
CA GLN A 70 1.21 3.81 24.31
C GLN A 70 -0.20 3.34 24.67
N GLN A 71 -0.81 4.01 25.64
CA GLN A 71 -2.19 3.72 26.10
C GLN A 71 -3.25 4.55 25.34
N SER A 72 -2.82 5.50 24.52
CA SER A 72 -3.72 6.34 23.71
C SER A 72 -4.06 5.66 22.39
N GLY A 73 -5.29 5.88 21.91
CA GLY A 73 -5.68 5.46 20.58
C GLY A 73 -4.87 6.16 19.49
N ALA A 74 -4.61 5.44 18.39
CA ALA A 74 -3.88 5.93 17.24
C ALA A 74 -4.67 7.04 16.51
N PRO A 75 -3.98 8.11 16.04
CA PRO A 75 -4.63 9.20 15.29
C PRO A 75 -4.85 8.84 13.81
N LEU A 76 -5.55 9.73 13.08
CA LEU A 76 -5.86 9.58 11.66
C LEU A 76 -4.61 9.31 10.79
N SER A 77 -3.48 9.94 11.07
CA SER A 77 -2.23 9.75 10.29
C SER A 77 -1.75 8.30 10.29
N LYS A 78 -1.91 7.59 11.43
CA LYS A 78 -1.58 6.17 11.54
C LYS A 78 -2.60 5.30 10.82
N LEU A 79 -3.89 5.67 10.83
CA LEU A 79 -4.91 5.00 10.01
C LEU A 79 -4.54 5.06 8.52
N LEU A 80 -4.15 6.23 8.01
CA LEU A 80 -3.79 6.40 6.60
C LEU A 80 -2.54 5.60 6.22
N SER A 81 -1.58 5.48 7.13
CA SER A 81 -0.38 4.64 6.94
C SER A 81 -0.75 3.15 6.92
N ASN A 82 -1.54 2.70 7.89
CA ASN A 82 -2.02 1.32 7.97
C ASN A 82 -2.93 0.96 6.79
N TYR A 83 -3.75 1.89 6.29
CA TYR A 83 -4.54 1.72 5.08
C TYR A 83 -3.66 1.43 3.85
N LEU A 84 -2.56 2.17 3.66
CA LEU A 84 -1.62 1.88 2.58
C LEU A 84 -1.02 0.47 2.73
N GLN A 85 -0.71 0.05 3.95
CA GLN A 85 -0.21 -1.30 4.22
C GLN A 85 -1.25 -2.39 3.94
N GLU A 86 -2.53 -2.20 4.25
CA GLU A 86 -3.60 -3.13 3.85
C GLU A 86 -3.71 -3.25 2.33
N ARG A 87 -3.56 -2.13 1.60
CA ARG A 87 -3.56 -2.13 0.12
C ARG A 87 -2.35 -2.89 -0.45
N LEU A 88 -1.18 -2.75 0.16
CA LEU A 88 0.02 -3.50 -0.22
C LEU A 88 -0.09 -4.99 0.13
N GLN A 89 -0.68 -5.32 1.28
CA GLN A 89 -0.94 -6.70 1.66
C GLN A 89 -1.93 -7.39 0.72
N ALA A 90 -2.99 -6.69 0.28
CA ALA A 90 -3.90 -7.20 -0.74
C ALA A 90 -3.18 -7.44 -2.08
N MET A 91 -2.23 -6.56 -2.46
CA MET A 91 -1.40 -6.76 -3.64
C MET A 91 -0.43 -7.95 -3.50
N PHE A 92 0.14 -8.16 -2.32
CA PHE A 92 0.97 -9.33 -2.01
C PHE A 92 0.15 -10.62 -2.16
N HIS A 93 -1.04 -10.67 -1.55
CA HIS A 93 -1.96 -11.80 -1.63
C HIS A 93 -2.31 -12.14 -3.07
N GLU A 94 -2.72 -11.13 -3.85
CA GLU A 94 -3.03 -11.31 -5.26
C GLU A 94 -1.84 -11.83 -6.07
N ALA A 95 -0.67 -11.22 -5.91
CA ALA A 95 0.51 -11.52 -6.71
C ALA A 95 1.15 -12.88 -6.39
N LEU A 96 1.16 -13.28 -5.11
CA LEU A 96 1.89 -14.46 -4.66
C LEU A 96 1.01 -15.67 -4.34
N LEU A 97 -0.30 -15.49 -4.12
CA LEU A 97 -1.20 -16.58 -3.78
C LEU A 97 -2.25 -16.80 -4.87
N VAL A 98 -2.96 -15.75 -5.30
CA VAL A 98 -4.09 -15.87 -6.24
C VAL A 98 -3.58 -16.06 -7.68
N ALA A 99 -2.79 -15.12 -8.20
CA ALA A 99 -2.35 -15.13 -9.60
C ALA A 99 -1.56 -16.39 -9.99
N PRO A 100 -0.64 -16.95 -9.17
CA PRO A 100 0.03 -18.20 -9.51
C PRO A 100 -0.95 -19.38 -9.63
N ARG A 101 -1.95 -19.47 -8.75
CA ARG A 101 -2.99 -20.52 -8.76
C ARG A 101 -3.88 -20.42 -9.98
N GLU A 102 -4.35 -19.22 -10.30
CA GLU A 102 -5.15 -18.99 -11.51
C GLU A 102 -4.38 -19.42 -12.76
N ARG A 103 -3.08 -19.12 -12.82
CA ARG A 103 -2.24 -19.56 -13.92
C ARG A 103 -2.06 -21.08 -13.96
N TYR A 104 -1.89 -21.76 -12.82
CA TYR A 104 -1.85 -23.24 -12.81
C TYR A 104 -3.16 -23.81 -13.36
N SER A 105 -4.30 -23.28 -12.93
CA SER A 105 -5.61 -23.68 -13.43
C SER A 105 -5.76 -23.46 -14.94
N GLN A 106 -5.34 -22.29 -15.45
CA GLN A 106 -5.35 -21.97 -16.88
C GLN A 106 -4.44 -22.89 -17.72
N GLU A 107 -3.34 -23.37 -17.15
CA GLU A 107 -2.42 -24.31 -17.82
C GLU A 107 -2.83 -25.79 -17.65
N GLY A 108 -3.93 -26.06 -16.92
CA GLY A 108 -4.36 -27.43 -16.61
C GLY A 108 -3.40 -28.17 -15.67
N ILE A 109 -2.66 -27.44 -14.83
CA ILE A 109 -1.70 -28.00 -13.87
C ILE A 109 -2.41 -28.19 -12.53
N THR A 110 -2.48 -29.43 -12.06
CA THR A 110 -2.94 -29.76 -10.71
C THR A 110 -1.77 -29.80 -9.74
N LEU A 111 -1.93 -29.10 -8.62
CA LEU A 111 -1.04 -29.27 -7.46
C LEU A 111 -1.52 -30.50 -6.70
N ASP A 112 -0.81 -31.61 -6.85
CA ASP A 112 -1.08 -32.82 -6.08
C ASP A 112 -0.30 -32.73 -4.77
N ASP A 113 -0.97 -32.34 -3.69
CA ASP A 113 -0.33 -32.13 -2.37
C ASP A 113 -0.41 -33.37 -1.45
N GLY A 114 -0.95 -34.50 -1.93
CA GLY A 114 -1.08 -35.72 -1.13
C GLY A 114 -1.94 -35.60 0.14
N THR A 115 -2.62 -34.46 0.34
CA THR A 115 -3.56 -34.20 1.43
C THR A 115 -4.95 -33.94 0.86
N GLU A 116 -5.98 -34.62 1.39
CA GLU A 116 -7.38 -34.42 0.95
C GLU A 116 -7.98 -33.06 1.35
N GLU A 117 -7.29 -32.30 2.22
CA GLU A 117 -7.71 -30.96 2.65
C GLU A 117 -7.00 -29.88 1.84
N ASP A 118 -7.78 -29.06 1.13
CA ASP A 118 -7.31 -27.87 0.42
C ASP A 118 -6.91 -26.80 1.45
N TRP A 119 -5.69 -26.87 1.98
CA TRP A 119 -5.17 -25.88 2.94
C TRP A 119 -5.20 -24.44 2.38
N LEU A 120 -5.31 -24.28 1.07
CA LEU A 120 -5.46 -22.99 0.41
C LEU A 120 -6.86 -22.39 0.61
N SER A 121 -7.88 -23.21 0.92
CA SER A 121 -9.23 -22.75 1.29
C SER A 121 -9.27 -22.06 2.65
N GLU A 122 -8.27 -22.28 3.50
CA GLU A 122 -8.13 -21.63 4.82
C GLU A 122 -7.45 -20.26 4.74
N THR A 123 -6.88 -19.89 3.60
CA THR A 123 -6.19 -18.60 3.45
C THR A 123 -7.17 -17.44 3.61
N VAL A 124 -6.91 -16.58 4.61
CA VAL A 124 -7.79 -15.43 4.89
C VAL A 124 -7.59 -14.36 3.82
N ASN A 125 -8.68 -13.92 3.20
CA ASN A 125 -8.66 -12.87 2.20
C ASN A 125 -8.51 -11.48 2.87
N PRO A 126 -7.51 -10.66 2.51
CA PRO A 126 -7.39 -9.28 3.03
C PRO A 126 -8.41 -8.29 2.44
N GLY A 127 -9.09 -8.64 1.34
CA GLY A 127 -10.04 -7.80 0.61
C GLY A 127 -11.14 -7.15 1.46
N PRO A 128 -11.82 -7.86 2.38
CA PRO A 128 -12.88 -7.26 3.22
C PRO A 128 -12.41 -6.07 4.06
N MET A 129 -11.16 -6.07 4.54
CA MET A 129 -10.61 -4.92 5.27
C MET A 129 -10.38 -3.72 4.35
N VAL A 130 -9.85 -3.95 3.15
CA VAL A 130 -9.68 -2.91 2.13
C VAL A 130 -11.04 -2.30 1.74
N GLU A 131 -12.05 -3.14 1.50
CA GLU A 131 -13.41 -2.68 1.19
C GLU A 131 -14.01 -1.85 2.34
N LEU A 132 -13.83 -2.28 3.59
CA LEU A 132 -14.28 -1.51 4.75
C LEU A 132 -13.65 -0.11 4.78
N LEU A 133 -12.38 0.02 4.37
CA LEU A 133 -11.65 1.29 4.41
C LEU A 133 -11.98 2.20 3.22
N ASP A 134 -12.09 1.67 2.00
CA ASP A 134 -12.07 2.51 0.80
C ASP A 134 -13.15 2.25 -0.27
N LYS A 135 -14.09 1.33 0.00
CA LYS A 135 -15.18 0.98 -0.93
C LYS A 135 -15.82 2.24 -1.49
N ALA A 136 -15.67 2.40 -2.80
CA ALA A 136 -16.17 3.57 -3.51
C ALA A 136 -17.70 3.58 -3.51
N PRO A 137 -18.32 4.77 -3.51
CA PRO A 137 -19.76 4.87 -3.65
C PRO A 137 -20.21 4.33 -5.01
N GLN A 138 -21.14 3.38 -5.01
CA GLN A 138 -21.75 2.89 -6.24
C GLN A 138 -22.96 3.76 -6.57
N ASN A 139 -22.89 4.54 -7.66
CA ASN A 139 -24.04 5.27 -8.18
C ASN A 139 -24.96 4.31 -8.95
N THR A 140 -25.89 3.65 -8.24
CA THR A 140 -26.80 2.69 -8.87
C THR A 140 -27.97 3.41 -9.55
N ILE A 141 -27.97 3.47 -10.88
CA ILE A 141 -29.11 3.93 -11.72
C ILE A 141 -30.11 2.78 -12.00
N VAL A 142 -29.84 1.55 -11.58
CA VAL A 142 -30.67 0.38 -11.93
C VAL A 142 -31.40 -0.19 -10.71
N ARG A 143 -32.71 -0.36 -10.86
CA ARG A 143 -33.69 -0.90 -9.90
C ARG A 143 -33.12 -2.11 -9.14
N SER A 144 -32.73 -1.88 -7.89
CA SER A 144 -32.23 -2.88 -6.94
C SER A 144 -33.25 -3.04 -5.80
N SER A 145 -33.29 -4.21 -5.15
CA SER A 145 -34.17 -4.43 -3.99
C SER A 145 -33.76 -3.53 -2.80
N GLN A 146 -34.61 -3.37 -1.78
CA GLN A 146 -34.26 -2.57 -0.59
C GLN A 146 -33.01 -3.07 0.15
N ALA A 147 -32.69 -4.37 0.06
CA ALA A 147 -31.47 -4.93 0.64
C ALA A 147 -30.24 -4.58 -0.21
N ASP A 148 -30.34 -4.72 -1.54
CA ASP A 148 -29.26 -4.37 -2.46
C ASP A 148 -28.94 -2.87 -2.44
N LEU A 149 -29.96 -2.01 -2.27
CA LEU A 149 -29.79 -0.56 -2.11
C LEU A 149 -28.97 -0.23 -0.84
N ARG A 150 -29.19 -0.95 0.26
CA ARG A 150 -28.44 -0.75 1.51
C ARG A 150 -26.98 -1.19 1.39
N GLU A 151 -26.69 -2.21 0.57
CA GLU A 151 -25.34 -2.73 0.39
C GLU A 151 -24.54 -1.95 -0.68
N CYS A 152 -25.21 -1.39 -1.69
CA CYS A 152 -24.66 -0.44 -2.65
C CYS A 152 -24.30 0.92 -2.02
N ASP A 153 -25.04 1.37 -1.00
CA ASP A 153 -24.80 2.65 -0.33
C ASP A 153 -23.76 2.56 0.83
N ARG A 154 -23.19 1.38 1.06
CA ARG A 154 -22.09 1.20 2.04
C ARG A 154 -20.78 1.71 1.46
N ARG A 155 -20.42 2.93 1.86
CA ARG A 155 -19.17 3.63 1.52
C ARG A 155 -18.09 3.32 2.54
N GLY A 156 -16.86 3.12 2.07
CA GLY A 156 -15.69 2.89 2.92
C GLY A 156 -15.46 4.01 3.93
N LEU A 157 -14.75 3.70 5.01
CA LEU A 157 -14.43 4.62 6.11
C LEU A 157 -13.87 5.97 5.63
N LEU A 158 -12.96 5.96 4.65
CA LEU A 158 -12.35 7.19 4.11
C LEU A 158 -13.37 8.08 3.39
N TRP A 159 -14.36 7.47 2.72
CA TRP A 159 -15.45 8.20 2.07
C TRP A 159 -16.46 8.74 3.07
N LEU A 160 -16.80 7.95 4.09
CA LEU A 160 -17.66 8.42 5.19
C LEU A 160 -17.04 9.62 5.91
N LEU A 161 -15.72 9.60 6.12
CA LEU A 161 -15.01 10.69 6.77
C LEU A 161 -14.99 11.97 5.90
N ASP A 162 -14.80 11.84 4.59
CA ASP A 162 -14.88 12.96 3.65
C ASP A 162 -16.27 13.61 3.68
N GLU A 163 -17.33 12.81 3.58
CA GLU A 163 -18.72 13.29 3.65
C GLU A 163 -19.01 13.99 4.97
N GLU A 164 -18.69 13.35 6.09
CA GLU A 164 -18.92 13.89 7.42
C GLU A 164 -18.14 15.20 7.63
N SER A 165 -16.94 15.33 7.07
CA SER A 165 -16.15 16.57 7.12
C SER A 165 -16.82 17.76 6.41
N MET A 166 -17.66 17.50 5.41
CA MET A 166 -18.35 18.54 4.63
C MET A 166 -19.66 19.03 5.27
N TYR A 167 -20.27 18.25 6.17
CA TYR A 167 -21.54 18.62 6.80
C TYR A 167 -21.36 19.71 7.88
N PRO A 168 -22.10 20.84 7.82
CA PRO A 168 -22.07 21.84 8.88
C PRO A 168 -22.62 21.27 10.19
N GLY A 169 -21.85 21.35 11.26
CA GLY A 169 -22.25 20.85 12.58
C GLY A 169 -21.85 19.42 12.89
N SER A 170 -21.19 18.71 11.97
CA SER A 170 -20.61 17.39 12.25
C SER A 170 -19.50 17.45 13.30
N SER A 171 -19.39 16.37 14.07
CA SER A 171 -18.36 16.15 15.09
C SER A 171 -17.75 14.75 14.95
N ASP A 172 -16.66 14.49 15.67
CA ASP A 172 -16.05 13.16 15.67
C ASP A 172 -17.01 12.10 16.28
N ASP A 173 -17.94 12.52 17.15
CA ASP A 173 -18.97 11.62 17.71
C ASP A 173 -20.00 11.22 16.64
N THR A 174 -20.50 12.17 15.84
CA THR A 174 -21.46 11.87 14.76
C THR A 174 -20.82 10.98 13.70
N PHE A 175 -19.53 11.21 13.40
CA PHE A 175 -18.74 10.33 12.55
C PHE A 175 -18.68 8.90 13.11
N LEU A 176 -18.28 8.73 14.37
CA LEU A 176 -18.14 7.40 14.99
C LEU A 176 -19.47 6.66 15.06
N GLU A 177 -20.56 7.34 15.42
CA GLU A 177 -21.90 6.77 15.43
C GLU A 177 -22.30 6.26 14.05
N ARG A 178 -22.03 7.04 13.01
CA ARG A 178 -22.29 6.65 11.61
C ARG A 178 -21.46 5.43 11.20
N VAL A 179 -20.17 5.40 11.52
CA VAL A 179 -19.30 4.25 11.24
C VAL A 179 -19.82 2.98 11.92
N MET A 180 -20.21 3.08 13.19
CA MET A 180 -20.72 1.93 13.96
C MET A 180 -22.09 1.47 13.46
N ALA A 181 -22.96 2.37 12.99
CA ALA A 181 -24.22 2.01 12.38
C ALA A 181 -24.02 1.25 11.04
N HIS A 182 -23.03 1.66 10.25
CA HIS A 182 -22.74 1.05 8.94
C HIS A 182 -22.01 -0.29 9.04
N TYR A 183 -21.08 -0.44 9.99
CA TYR A 183 -20.15 -1.58 10.04
C TYR A 183 -20.14 -2.37 11.35
N GLY A 184 -20.67 -1.79 12.43
CA GLY A 184 -20.77 -2.46 13.73
C GLY A 184 -21.85 -3.55 13.74
N ALA A 185 -22.00 -4.24 14.88
CA ALA A 185 -23.02 -5.26 15.07
C ALA A 185 -24.44 -4.68 14.83
N PRO A 186 -25.34 -5.40 14.13
CA PRO A 186 -25.27 -6.82 13.76
C PRO A 186 -24.72 -7.11 12.35
N ASN A 187 -24.01 -6.18 11.72
CA ASN A 187 -23.52 -6.39 10.35
C ASN A 187 -22.45 -7.49 10.25
N HIS A 188 -22.35 -8.16 9.09
CA HIS A 188 -21.34 -9.18 8.81
C HIS A 188 -19.90 -8.68 9.07
N THR A 189 -19.63 -7.38 8.93
CA THR A 189 -18.31 -6.75 9.09
C THR A 189 -17.87 -6.55 10.55
N HIS A 190 -18.70 -6.86 11.55
CA HIS A 190 -18.40 -6.63 12.97
C HIS A 190 -17.15 -7.38 13.50
N TYR A 191 -16.67 -8.40 12.77
CA TYR A 191 -15.41 -9.05 13.10
C TYR A 191 -14.20 -8.16 12.75
N LEU A 192 -14.32 -7.24 11.79
CA LEU A 192 -13.25 -6.33 11.35
C LEU A 192 -13.16 -5.06 12.21
N ILE A 193 -14.31 -4.56 12.69
CA ILE A 193 -14.41 -3.33 13.46
C ILE A 193 -15.21 -3.52 14.74
N LYS A 194 -14.67 -3.05 15.87
CA LYS A 194 -15.30 -3.14 17.19
C LYS A 194 -15.30 -1.78 17.88
N LYS A 195 -16.43 -1.40 18.49
CA LYS A 195 -16.49 -0.22 19.36
C LYS A 195 -15.64 -0.46 20.61
N ALA A 196 -14.79 0.49 20.96
CA ALA A 196 -13.99 0.42 22.18
C ALA A 196 -14.79 0.92 23.40
N PRO A 197 -14.39 0.57 24.63
CA PRO A 197 -15.09 0.99 25.84
C PRO A 197 -14.98 2.50 26.12
N HIS A 198 -13.88 3.15 25.73
CA HIS A 198 -13.72 4.59 25.88
C HIS A 198 -14.49 5.36 24.81
N ALA A 199 -14.86 6.61 25.14
CA ALA A 199 -15.48 7.52 24.18
C ALA A 199 -14.56 7.74 22.98
N ARG A 200 -15.16 7.91 21.79
CA ARG A 200 -14.44 8.24 20.54
C ARG A 200 -13.39 7.22 20.10
N GLN A 201 -13.48 5.98 20.55
CA GLN A 201 -12.52 4.95 20.19
C GLN A 201 -13.16 3.73 19.51
N PHE A 202 -12.40 3.13 18.60
CA PHE A 202 -12.74 1.86 17.97
C PHE A 202 -11.49 1.06 17.62
N VAL A 203 -11.65 -0.24 17.41
CA VAL A 203 -10.56 -1.15 17.05
C VAL A 203 -10.79 -1.68 15.63
N LEU A 204 -9.76 -1.63 14.79
CA LEU A 204 -9.71 -2.34 13.51
C LEU A 204 -8.79 -3.55 13.61
N GLN A 205 -9.24 -4.66 13.04
CA GLN A 205 -8.50 -5.93 12.98
C GLN A 205 -7.56 -5.98 11.78
N HIS A 206 -6.53 -5.13 11.78
CA HIS A 206 -5.54 -5.06 10.69
C HIS A 206 -4.78 -6.39 10.50
N LEU A 207 -4.19 -6.57 9.32
CA LEU A 207 -3.41 -7.75 8.93
C LEU A 207 -4.16 -9.05 9.24
N GLN A 208 -5.41 -9.12 8.75
CA GLN A 208 -6.32 -10.25 8.95
C GLN A 208 -6.55 -10.63 10.43
N GLY A 209 -6.55 -9.63 11.32
CA GLY A 209 -6.78 -9.79 12.76
C GLY A 209 -5.56 -10.17 13.59
N THR A 210 -4.38 -10.23 12.98
CA THR A 210 -3.13 -10.43 13.72
C THR A 210 -2.61 -9.16 14.38
N ASN A 211 -3.06 -7.98 13.91
CA ASN A 211 -2.66 -6.69 14.44
C ASN A 211 -3.88 -5.79 14.77
N PRO A 212 -4.58 -6.02 15.90
CA PRO A 212 -5.66 -5.14 16.32
C PRO A 212 -5.11 -3.75 16.71
N VAL A 213 -5.55 -2.69 16.02
CA VAL A 213 -5.15 -1.31 16.30
C VAL A 213 -6.32 -0.54 16.88
N LEU A 214 -6.11 0.05 18.06
CA LEU A 214 -7.04 0.98 18.71
C LEU A 214 -6.86 2.37 18.10
N TYR A 215 -7.93 2.97 17.59
CA TYR A 215 -7.96 4.32 17.05
C TYR A 215 -8.78 5.25 17.93
N ASP A 216 -8.34 6.50 18.03
CA ASP A 216 -9.08 7.61 18.63
C ASP A 216 -9.49 8.59 17.52
N VAL A 217 -10.81 8.78 17.34
CA VAL A 217 -11.34 9.66 16.28
C VAL A 217 -11.23 11.15 16.59
N THR A 218 -10.72 11.53 17.76
CA THR A 218 -10.61 12.93 18.16
C THR A 218 -9.83 13.74 17.13
N GLY A 219 -10.47 14.78 16.59
CA GLY A 219 -9.91 15.68 15.59
C GLY A 219 -9.96 15.17 14.14
N TRP A 220 -10.49 13.98 13.85
CA TRP A 220 -10.47 13.41 12.50
C TRP A 220 -11.31 14.21 11.52
N VAL A 221 -12.51 14.64 11.92
CA VAL A 221 -13.40 15.44 11.07
C VAL A 221 -12.74 16.77 10.75
N LYS A 222 -12.09 17.41 11.73
CA LYS A 222 -11.34 18.66 11.54
C LYS A 222 -10.13 18.47 10.62
N ALA A 223 -9.33 17.43 10.83
CA ALA A 223 -8.15 17.12 10.02
C ALA A 223 -8.49 16.75 8.56
N SER A 224 -9.72 16.29 8.32
CA SER A 224 -10.22 15.97 6.98
C SER A 224 -10.78 17.19 6.24
N ARG A 225 -11.09 18.28 6.95
CA ARG A 225 -11.53 19.53 6.33
C ARG A 225 -10.35 20.25 5.69
N GLU A 226 -10.57 20.73 4.46
CA GLU A 226 -9.60 21.58 3.79
C GLU A 226 -9.50 22.93 4.49
N ASN A 227 -8.29 23.31 4.94
CA ASN A 227 -8.07 24.63 5.47
C ASN A 227 -7.68 25.61 4.34
N PRO A 228 -8.46 26.69 4.10
CA PRO A 228 -8.17 27.64 3.04
C PRO A 228 -6.83 28.37 3.23
N VAL A 229 -6.32 28.49 4.46
CA VAL A 229 -5.02 29.13 4.75
C VAL A 229 -3.85 28.30 4.22
N THR A 230 -3.95 26.98 4.27
CA THR A 230 -2.92 26.08 3.73
C THR A 230 -2.65 26.37 2.25
N LYS A 231 -3.67 26.71 1.47
CA LYS A 231 -3.52 27.06 0.04
C LYS A 231 -2.92 28.45 -0.20
N LYS A 232 -3.07 29.38 0.76
CA LYS A 232 -2.51 30.73 0.64
C LYS A 232 -0.98 30.74 0.74
N ALA A 233 -0.37 29.70 1.34
CA ALA A 233 1.07 29.58 1.46
C ALA A 233 1.79 29.62 0.10
N LEU A 234 1.25 28.94 -0.93
CA LEU A 234 1.82 28.94 -2.27
C LEU A 234 1.82 30.35 -2.89
N THR A 235 0.71 31.09 -2.77
CA THR A 235 0.61 32.45 -3.30
C THR A 235 1.61 33.37 -2.61
N LEU A 236 1.79 33.25 -1.29
CA LEU A 236 2.76 34.04 -0.54
C LEU A 236 4.21 33.74 -0.93
N LEU A 237 4.55 32.48 -1.20
CA LEU A 237 5.87 32.12 -1.72
C LEU A 237 6.13 32.72 -3.10
N GLN A 238 5.10 32.79 -3.95
CA GLN A 238 5.18 33.37 -5.30
C GLN A 238 5.28 34.89 -5.30
N GLU A 239 4.64 35.55 -4.33
CA GLU A 239 4.64 37.01 -4.16
C GLU A 239 5.76 37.49 -3.23
N SER A 240 6.68 36.60 -2.85
CA SER A 240 7.82 36.92 -1.98
C SER A 240 8.68 38.02 -2.59
N GLN A 241 9.08 38.99 -1.76
CA GLN A 241 10.02 40.06 -2.15
C GLN A 241 11.46 39.55 -2.30
N ASN A 242 11.73 38.33 -1.81
CA ASN A 242 13.00 37.65 -2.07
C ASN A 242 12.92 36.96 -3.43
N GLU A 243 13.69 37.45 -4.40
CA GLU A 243 13.72 36.92 -5.76
C GLU A 243 14.01 35.42 -5.83
N ASP A 244 14.89 34.90 -4.95
CA ASP A 244 15.27 33.49 -4.95
C ASP A 244 14.10 32.61 -4.51
N ILE A 245 13.36 33.05 -3.49
CA ILE A 245 12.14 32.35 -3.02
C ILE A 245 11.05 32.37 -4.09
N GLY A 246 10.84 33.52 -4.73
CA GLY A 246 9.91 33.65 -5.85
C GLY A 246 10.28 32.71 -7.02
N ARG A 247 11.55 32.66 -7.39
CA ARG A 247 12.07 31.75 -8.44
C ARG A 247 11.89 30.28 -8.06
N LEU A 248 12.24 29.88 -6.84
CA LEU A 248 12.08 28.51 -6.33
C LEU A 248 10.61 28.06 -6.38
N SER A 249 9.68 28.93 -5.98
CA SER A 249 8.24 28.64 -6.01
C SER A 249 7.69 28.41 -7.41
N SER A 250 8.31 29.01 -8.44
CA SER A 250 7.93 28.81 -9.85
C SER A 250 8.25 27.40 -10.34
N TRP A 251 9.24 26.73 -9.76
CA TRP A 251 9.62 25.36 -10.12
C TRP A 251 8.61 24.31 -9.67
N SER A 252 7.78 24.63 -8.66
CA SER A 252 6.61 23.81 -8.29
C SER A 252 5.60 23.69 -9.45
N ARG A 253 5.58 24.63 -10.41
CA ARG A 253 4.63 24.61 -11.55
C ARG A 253 5.01 23.63 -12.67
N GLY A 254 6.23 23.11 -12.69
CA GLY A 254 6.77 22.32 -13.82
C GLY A 254 6.59 20.80 -13.73
N ALA A 255 6.24 20.28 -12.57
CA ALA A 255 6.14 18.84 -12.33
C ALA A 255 4.89 18.52 -11.50
N CYS A 256 3.75 18.47 -12.19
CA CYS A 256 2.50 17.87 -11.72
C CYS A 256 1.92 18.45 -10.41
N GLY A 257 0.82 19.18 -10.53
CA GLY A 257 -0.01 19.47 -9.36
C GLY A 257 -0.39 18.20 -8.60
N VAL A 258 -0.25 18.28 -7.28
CA VAL A 258 -0.71 17.34 -6.23
C VAL A 258 0.21 16.15 -5.95
N GLY A 259 0.87 16.21 -4.79
CA GLY A 259 1.49 15.09 -4.09
C GLY A 259 2.90 14.76 -4.57
N ALA A 260 3.82 14.63 -3.61
CA ALA A 260 5.22 14.22 -3.77
C ALA A 260 5.47 12.97 -4.62
N TRP A 261 4.42 12.20 -4.92
CA TRP A 261 4.48 10.94 -5.67
C TRP A 261 4.35 11.12 -7.18
N SER A 262 3.85 12.25 -7.67
CA SER A 262 3.83 12.51 -9.13
C SER A 262 5.22 12.82 -9.70
N CYS A 263 6.21 12.94 -8.82
CA CYS A 263 7.54 13.42 -9.09
C CYS A 263 8.56 12.29 -9.36
N ALA A 264 8.28 11.06 -8.91
CA ALA A 264 9.17 9.90 -9.11
C ALA A 264 9.06 9.25 -10.51
N ALA A 265 8.15 9.72 -11.36
CA ALA A 265 7.96 9.18 -12.71
C ALA A 265 8.29 10.25 -13.76
N ASP A 266 9.51 10.15 -14.28
CA ASP A 266 10.07 11.02 -15.30
C ASP A 266 9.09 11.21 -16.48
N ALA A 267 8.92 12.45 -16.94
CA ALA A 267 8.01 12.77 -18.04
C ALA A 267 8.40 12.08 -19.37
N GLY A 268 9.63 11.56 -19.47
CA GLY A 268 10.15 10.78 -20.60
C GLY A 268 9.66 9.31 -20.61
N THR A 269 9.61 8.63 -19.47
CA THR A 269 9.07 7.25 -19.38
C THR A 269 7.55 7.24 -19.49
N LEU A 270 6.89 8.33 -19.08
CA LEU A 270 5.43 8.50 -19.21
C LEU A 270 4.91 8.73 -20.63
N ARG A 271 5.74 8.98 -21.65
CA ARG A 271 5.23 8.99 -23.04
C ARG A 271 4.72 7.62 -23.50
N ARG A 272 5.15 6.53 -22.85
CA ARG A 272 4.54 5.19 -23.00
C ARG A 272 3.42 4.90 -22.00
N ALA A 273 3.29 5.68 -20.93
CA ALA A 273 2.28 5.50 -19.87
C ALA A 273 1.32 6.69 -19.78
N SER A 274 0.71 7.07 -20.92
CA SER A 274 -0.38 8.06 -21.01
C SER A 274 -1.57 7.76 -20.09
N SER A 275 -1.66 6.55 -19.53
CA SER A 275 -2.66 6.15 -18.57
C SER A 275 -2.31 6.42 -17.11
N ILE A 276 -1.05 6.64 -16.71
CA ILE A 276 -0.71 7.04 -15.32
C ILE A 276 -1.16 8.48 -15.08
N ARG A 277 -0.97 9.36 -16.08
CA ARG A 277 -1.66 10.65 -16.08
C ARG A 277 -3.16 10.45 -16.10
N ARG A 278 -3.74 9.47 -16.81
CA ARG A 278 -5.20 9.26 -16.69
C ARG A 278 -5.65 8.75 -15.32
N THR A 279 -4.98 7.85 -14.62
CA THR A 279 -5.43 7.48 -13.26
C THR A 279 -5.23 8.63 -12.26
N LEU A 280 -4.12 9.37 -12.37
CA LEU A 280 -3.79 10.48 -11.45
C LEU A 280 -4.34 11.85 -11.90
N THR A 281 -4.93 12.00 -13.08
CA THR A 281 -5.54 13.26 -13.58
C THR A 281 -6.87 13.07 -14.34
N SER A 282 -7.33 11.83 -14.53
CA SER A 282 -8.51 11.45 -15.34
C SER A 282 -9.24 10.23 -14.77
N GLY A 283 -9.60 10.29 -13.48
CA GLY A 283 -10.74 9.54 -12.95
C GLY A 283 -11.86 10.55 -12.69
N THR A 284 -12.92 10.50 -13.49
CA THR A 284 -14.18 11.27 -13.34
C THR A 284 -14.03 12.74 -12.91
N ALA A 285 -13.98 13.62 -13.92
CA ALA A 285 -14.43 15.03 -13.89
C ALA A 285 -14.58 15.70 -12.51
N GLY A 286 -13.62 16.54 -12.12
CA GLY A 286 -13.90 17.73 -11.29
C GLY A 286 -14.31 17.54 -9.82
N MET A 287 -14.38 16.31 -9.29
CA MET A 287 -14.48 16.12 -7.84
C MET A 287 -13.16 16.56 -7.20
N LYS A 288 -13.14 17.82 -6.76
CA LYS A 288 -12.03 18.41 -6.01
C LYS A 288 -11.59 17.43 -4.92
N ARG A 289 -10.29 17.16 -4.88
CA ARG A 289 -9.56 16.40 -3.86
C ARG A 289 -9.58 17.15 -2.53
N ARG A 290 -10.75 17.28 -1.90
CA ARG A 290 -10.98 18.21 -0.78
C ARG A 290 -10.45 17.69 0.55
N SER A 291 -10.51 16.38 0.84
CA SER A 291 -9.99 15.82 2.11
C SER A 291 -8.66 15.10 1.99
N THR A 292 -7.91 15.12 3.10
CA THR A 292 -6.69 14.35 3.32
C THR A 292 -6.92 12.84 3.22
N ALA A 293 -8.07 12.35 3.70
CA ALA A 293 -8.46 10.94 3.62
C ALA A 293 -8.57 10.43 2.18
N LEU A 294 -9.26 11.16 1.29
CA LEU A 294 -9.37 10.75 -0.11
C LEU A 294 -8.07 10.97 -0.88
N GLN A 295 -7.24 11.95 -0.49
CA GLN A 295 -5.89 12.09 -1.07
C GLN A 295 -5.04 10.84 -0.81
N ALA A 296 -5.05 10.31 0.43
CA ALA A 296 -4.37 9.06 0.76
C ALA A 296 -4.89 7.87 -0.06
N LYS A 297 -6.22 7.77 -0.23
CA LYS A 297 -6.85 6.78 -1.10
C LYS A 297 -6.30 6.83 -2.54
N PHE A 298 -6.33 8.00 -3.17
CA PHE A 298 -5.88 8.14 -4.55
C PHE A 298 -4.38 7.90 -4.73
N VAL A 299 -3.56 8.24 -3.70
CA VAL A 299 -2.14 7.87 -3.69
C VAL A 299 -2.00 6.36 -3.66
N ALA A 300 -2.70 5.65 -2.76
CA ALA A 300 -2.67 4.19 -2.69
C ALA A 300 -3.15 3.53 -3.99
N ASP A 301 -4.22 4.03 -4.61
CA ASP A 301 -4.70 3.57 -5.92
C ASP A 301 -3.61 3.74 -7.00
N GLY A 302 -2.93 4.89 -7.05
CA GLY A 302 -1.85 5.15 -8.00
C GLY A 302 -0.64 4.22 -7.82
N ILE A 303 -0.28 3.90 -6.57
CA ILE A 303 0.80 2.95 -6.25
C ILE A 303 0.42 1.56 -6.73
N VAL A 304 -0.75 1.07 -6.30
CA VAL A 304 -1.26 -0.26 -6.64
C VAL A 304 -1.36 -0.44 -8.15
N ASP A 305 -1.89 0.55 -8.87
CA ASP A 305 -1.97 0.52 -10.34
C ASP A 305 -0.60 0.52 -11.02
N THR A 306 0.39 1.18 -10.43
CA THR A 306 1.77 1.16 -10.94
C THR A 306 2.39 -0.23 -10.74
N LEU A 307 2.21 -0.84 -9.56
CA LEU A 307 2.68 -2.20 -9.27
C LEU A 307 2.02 -3.23 -10.18
N ARG A 308 0.71 -3.14 -10.43
CA ARG A 308 -0.01 -4.05 -11.35
C ARG A 308 0.57 -4.03 -12.77
N ARG A 309 1.08 -2.88 -13.24
CA ARG A 309 1.68 -2.75 -14.57
C ARG A 309 3.05 -3.38 -14.69
N CYS A 310 3.77 -3.58 -13.59
CA CYS A 310 5.01 -4.36 -13.58
C CYS A 310 4.77 -5.82 -13.96
N GLY A 311 3.52 -6.31 -13.83
CA GLY A 311 3.13 -7.68 -14.14
C GLY A 311 3.57 -8.66 -13.05
N ALA A 312 2.99 -9.87 -13.06
CA ALA A 312 3.23 -10.84 -11.98
C ALA A 312 4.69 -11.33 -11.87
N GLY A 313 5.45 -11.32 -12.97
CA GLY A 313 6.88 -11.68 -12.97
C GLY A 313 7.83 -10.52 -12.69
N GLY A 314 7.32 -9.28 -12.60
CA GLY A 314 8.12 -8.08 -12.36
C GLY A 314 8.03 -7.52 -10.94
N LEU A 315 7.26 -8.18 -10.07
CA LEU A 315 7.10 -7.79 -8.67
C LEU A 315 8.00 -8.65 -7.78
N SER A 316 8.71 -8.01 -6.86
CA SER A 316 9.50 -8.67 -5.84
C SER A 316 9.21 -8.03 -4.49
N PHE A 317 8.92 -8.86 -3.50
CA PHE A 317 8.57 -8.40 -2.15
C PHE A 317 9.71 -8.70 -1.19
N VAL A 318 10.08 -7.70 -0.39
CA VAL A 318 11.03 -7.84 0.72
C VAL A 318 10.27 -7.48 1.99
N CYS A 319 10.01 -8.49 2.82
CA CYS A 319 9.24 -8.32 4.05
C CYS A 319 10.19 -8.14 5.24
N CYS A 320 10.29 -6.91 5.73
CA CYS A 320 11.08 -6.57 6.91
C CYS A 320 10.28 -6.88 8.18
N LEU A 321 10.82 -7.75 9.05
CA LEU A 321 10.15 -8.19 10.29
C LEU A 321 10.79 -7.55 11.53
N LEU A 322 9.95 -7.15 12.47
CA LEU A 322 10.39 -6.68 13.79
C LEU A 322 10.67 -7.88 14.70
N ALA A 323 11.94 -8.05 15.10
CA ALA A 323 12.36 -9.12 16.01
C ALA A 323 12.02 -8.82 17.48
N HIS A 324 11.85 -7.55 17.83
CA HIS A 324 11.56 -7.09 19.18
C HIS A 324 10.44 -6.04 19.14
N GLN A 325 9.73 -5.86 20.25
CA GLN A 325 8.85 -4.70 20.37
C GLN A 325 9.72 -3.44 20.37
N PRO A 326 9.35 -2.38 19.64
CA PRO A 326 10.02 -1.10 19.77
C PRO A 326 9.85 -0.64 21.23
N HIS A 327 10.92 -0.77 22.02
CA HIS A 327 11.02 -0.06 23.29
C HIS A 327 11.06 1.43 22.97
N ASP A 328 10.41 2.20 23.83
CA ASP A 328 10.23 3.66 23.80
C ASP A 328 11.57 4.41 23.69
N MET A 329 12.18 4.35 22.51
CA MET A 329 13.28 5.24 22.12
C MET A 329 12.60 6.49 21.61
N LEU A 330 12.09 7.31 22.55
CA LEU A 330 11.69 8.70 22.39
C LEU A 330 11.60 9.14 20.92
N ASP A 331 10.45 8.90 20.30
CA ASP A 331 10.07 9.48 18.99
C ASP A 331 9.81 11.01 19.11
N ASP A 332 10.57 11.70 19.95
CA ASP A 332 10.69 13.16 19.96
C ASP A 332 11.92 13.56 19.14
N ILE A 333 11.84 13.33 17.82
CA ILE A 333 12.60 14.15 16.87
C ILE A 333 11.88 15.51 16.79
N ASN A 334 11.98 16.24 17.89
CA ASN A 334 11.78 17.68 17.97
C ASN A 334 12.82 18.19 18.98
N VAL A 335 14.09 17.89 18.71
CA VAL A 335 15.21 18.62 19.32
C VAL A 335 15.19 20.02 18.69
N PRO A 336 14.90 21.10 19.43
CA PRO A 336 15.21 22.43 18.96
C PRO A 336 16.74 22.51 18.97
N LEU A 337 17.34 22.37 17.78
CA LEU A 337 18.69 22.80 17.51
C LEU A 337 18.78 24.30 17.81
N LEU A 338 19.10 24.66 19.06
CA LEU A 338 19.73 25.90 19.52
C LEU A 338 19.52 26.09 21.04
N ARG A 339 20.40 25.50 21.84
CA ARG A 339 20.80 26.15 23.11
C ARG A 339 22.27 25.85 23.40
N SER A 340 23.12 26.65 22.78
CA SER A 340 24.44 26.95 23.30
C SER A 340 24.29 27.70 24.64
N GLN A 341 24.70 27.09 25.75
CA GLN A 341 25.65 27.71 26.70
C GLN A 341 26.07 26.71 27.82
N PRO A 342 27.28 26.87 28.38
CA PRO A 342 27.92 25.91 29.27
C PRO A 342 27.64 26.24 30.75
N HIS A 343 27.58 25.23 31.62
CA HIS A 343 28.06 25.37 33.00
C HIS A 343 28.22 24.03 33.74
N ASP A 344 29.25 24.03 34.57
CA ASP A 344 29.85 22.97 35.38
C ASP A 344 28.97 22.26 36.42
N MET A 345 29.33 20.99 36.67
CA MET A 345 29.57 20.29 37.96
C MET A 345 28.59 20.51 39.15
N LEU A 346 27.96 19.42 39.63
CA LEU A 346 28.18 18.80 40.97
C LEU A 346 27.07 17.79 41.35
N ASP A 347 27.54 16.59 41.72
CA ASP A 347 27.15 15.66 42.80
C ASP A 347 25.71 15.12 43.02
N ASP A 348 25.66 13.79 42.95
CA ASP A 348 25.07 12.85 43.90
C ASP A 348 23.63 13.05 44.39
N ILE A 349 22.69 12.31 43.80
CA ILE A 349 21.63 11.62 44.56
C ILE A 349 21.48 10.18 44.07
N ASN A 350 21.86 9.28 44.97
CA ASN A 350 21.75 7.83 44.93
C ASN A 350 20.28 7.39 44.75
N VAL A 351 19.92 6.89 43.57
CA VAL A 351 18.73 6.06 43.36
C VAL A 351 19.23 4.68 42.97
N PRO A 352 18.82 3.59 43.63
CA PRO A 352 19.36 2.27 43.35
C PRO A 352 18.93 1.84 41.95
N LEU A 353 19.82 2.05 40.98
CA LEU A 353 19.79 1.39 39.70
C LEU A 353 19.90 -0.11 39.96
N LEU A 354 18.76 -0.81 39.86
CA LEU A 354 18.74 -2.23 39.52
C LEU A 354 19.48 -2.38 38.20
N ARG A 355 20.80 -2.52 38.31
CA ARG A 355 21.71 -2.94 37.25
C ARG A 355 21.46 -4.43 37.04
N SER A 356 20.30 -4.77 36.48
CA SER A 356 20.16 -6.02 35.75
C SER A 356 21.18 -5.98 34.63
N GLN A 357 21.95 -7.07 34.53
CA GLN A 357 23.05 -7.19 33.60
C GLN A 357 22.59 -6.90 32.15
N PRO A 358 23.29 -6.06 31.38
CA PRO A 358 22.88 -5.70 30.02
C PRO A 358 23.27 -6.75 28.97
N HIS A 359 23.53 -8.01 29.35
CA HIS A 359 24.06 -9.02 28.44
C HIS A 359 23.09 -10.16 28.07
N ASP A 360 21.99 -10.34 28.79
CA ASP A 360 21.04 -11.46 28.54
C ASP A 360 19.67 -11.02 27.97
N MET A 361 19.40 -9.71 27.87
CA MET A 361 18.08 -9.20 27.46
C MET A 361 18.01 -8.66 26.02
N LEU A 362 19.17 -8.47 25.36
CA LEU A 362 19.26 -7.93 23.99
C LEU A 362 19.05 -8.99 22.89
N ASP A 363 19.04 -10.28 23.25
CA ASP A 363 18.96 -11.40 22.29
C ASP A 363 17.63 -12.18 22.33
N ALA A 364 16.69 -11.78 23.19
CA ALA A 364 15.42 -12.50 23.33
C ALA A 364 14.42 -12.08 22.23
N ILE A 365 14.56 -12.69 21.06
CA ILE A 365 13.60 -12.57 19.94
C ILE A 365 12.17 -12.75 20.46
N ASN A 366 11.29 -11.78 20.17
CA ASN A 366 9.88 -11.85 20.52
C ASN A 366 9.15 -12.80 19.55
N VAL A 367 9.17 -14.09 19.88
CA VAL A 367 8.55 -15.15 19.08
C VAL A 367 7.05 -14.92 18.84
N PRO A 368 6.22 -14.53 19.83
CA PRO A 368 4.81 -14.19 19.58
C PRO A 368 4.61 -13.08 18.54
N LEU A 369 5.40 -12.00 18.62
CA LEU A 369 5.35 -10.89 17.66
C LEU A 369 5.74 -11.35 16.25
N LEU A 370 6.82 -12.12 16.11
CA LEU A 370 7.19 -12.70 14.82
C LEU A 370 6.09 -13.61 14.27
N ARG A 371 5.54 -14.52 15.08
CA ARG A 371 4.44 -15.41 14.65
C ARG A 371 3.22 -14.63 14.17
N SER A 372 2.92 -13.50 14.82
CA SER A 372 1.86 -12.60 14.38
C SER A 372 2.15 -12.00 13.00
N GLN A 373 3.36 -11.46 12.79
CA GLN A 373 3.78 -10.89 11.50
C GLN A 373 3.82 -11.95 10.39
N PHE A 374 4.33 -13.16 10.66
CA PHE A 374 4.35 -14.26 9.68
C PHE A 374 2.94 -14.64 9.20
N ARG A 375 1.95 -14.62 10.11
CA ARG A 375 0.55 -14.87 9.78
C ARG A 375 -0.08 -13.70 9.03
N GLY A 376 0.07 -12.48 9.54
CA GLY A 376 -0.56 -11.28 8.98
C GLY A 376 -0.06 -10.89 7.59
N PHE A 377 1.19 -11.23 7.28
CA PHE A 377 1.77 -11.07 5.94
C PHE A 377 1.58 -12.31 5.04
N GLN A 378 1.00 -13.41 5.55
CA GLN A 378 0.79 -14.65 4.80
C GLN A 378 2.08 -15.27 4.23
N LEU A 379 3.21 -15.07 4.93
CA LEU A 379 4.52 -15.52 4.47
C LEU A 379 4.62 -17.05 4.40
N LEU A 380 3.99 -17.75 5.34
CA LEU A 380 3.98 -19.22 5.34
C LEU A 380 3.16 -19.78 4.18
N ASP A 381 2.04 -19.16 3.84
CA ASP A 381 1.19 -19.60 2.74
C ASP A 381 1.92 -19.39 1.40
N ALA A 382 2.59 -18.23 1.25
CA ALA A 382 3.40 -17.93 0.08
C ALA A 382 4.58 -18.90 -0.06
N ALA A 383 5.28 -19.18 1.05
CA ALA A 383 6.40 -20.12 1.06
C ALA A 383 5.97 -21.56 0.76
N ARG A 384 4.81 -21.99 1.27
CA ARG A 384 4.23 -23.31 0.96
C ARG A 384 3.90 -23.42 -0.53
N LEU A 385 3.18 -22.44 -1.08
CA LEU A 385 2.83 -22.43 -2.51
C LEU A 385 4.08 -22.37 -3.40
N TYR A 386 5.12 -21.64 -3.00
CA TYR A 386 6.40 -21.62 -3.72
C TYR A 386 7.10 -22.97 -3.70
N LYS A 387 7.08 -23.69 -2.56
CA LYS A 387 7.75 -24.98 -2.39
C LYS A 387 7.00 -26.14 -3.05
N GLN A 388 5.69 -26.18 -2.90
CA GLN A 388 4.83 -27.25 -3.45
C GLN A 388 4.46 -26.98 -4.93
N GLY A 389 4.46 -25.71 -5.34
CA GLY A 389 4.18 -25.31 -6.71
C GLY A 389 5.40 -25.32 -7.63
N PHE A 390 5.19 -24.79 -8.82
CA PHE A 390 6.17 -24.69 -9.91
C PHE A 390 6.41 -23.21 -10.24
N PRO A 391 7.22 -22.48 -9.45
CA PRO A 391 7.37 -21.03 -9.57
C PRO A 391 8.13 -20.62 -10.84
N GLU A 392 9.07 -21.46 -11.29
CA GLU A 392 9.83 -21.24 -12.51
C GLU A 392 9.00 -21.66 -13.72
N HIS A 393 8.97 -20.83 -14.75
CA HIS A 393 8.22 -21.12 -15.98
C HIS A 393 8.94 -20.60 -17.22
N MET A 394 8.76 -21.30 -18.33
CA MET A 394 9.34 -20.95 -19.62
C MET A 394 8.37 -21.30 -20.76
N PRO A 395 8.18 -20.42 -21.76
CA PRO A 395 7.39 -20.74 -22.96
C PRO A 395 7.94 -21.98 -23.68
N LEU A 396 7.06 -22.80 -24.26
CA LEU A 396 7.45 -24.06 -24.92
C LEU A 396 8.48 -23.85 -26.04
N SER A 397 8.27 -22.85 -26.90
CA SER A 397 9.18 -22.51 -28.00
C SER A 397 10.56 -22.06 -27.50
N GLU A 398 10.62 -21.39 -26.35
CA GLU A 398 11.87 -20.98 -25.73
C GLU A 398 12.60 -22.17 -25.10
N PHE A 399 11.87 -23.03 -24.39
CA PHE A 399 12.43 -24.25 -23.80
C PHE A 399 13.04 -25.15 -24.88
N ALA A 400 12.29 -25.41 -25.95
CA ALA A 400 12.77 -26.17 -27.09
C ALA A 400 14.04 -25.54 -27.68
N ARG A 401 14.05 -24.23 -27.91
CA ARG A 401 15.23 -23.54 -28.46
C ARG A 401 16.46 -23.62 -27.55
N ARG A 402 16.30 -23.52 -26.23
CA ARG A 402 17.42 -23.51 -25.28
C ARG A 402 18.00 -24.90 -25.04
N TYR A 403 17.16 -25.92 -24.92
CA TYR A 403 17.57 -27.25 -24.45
C TYR A 403 17.61 -28.32 -25.55
N ARG A 404 17.28 -27.98 -26.80
CA ARG A 404 17.28 -28.95 -27.92
C ARG A 404 18.61 -29.70 -28.07
N LEU A 405 19.75 -29.04 -27.81
CA LEU A 405 21.07 -29.67 -27.91
C LEU A 405 21.35 -30.73 -26.83
N LEU A 406 20.66 -30.67 -25.69
CA LEU A 406 20.79 -31.67 -24.63
C LEU A 406 19.90 -32.89 -24.89
N ALA A 407 18.80 -32.68 -25.63
CA ALA A 407 17.80 -33.70 -25.94
C ALA A 407 18.17 -34.56 -27.17
N THR A 408 19.23 -34.22 -27.90
CA THR A 408 19.74 -35.03 -29.02
C THR A 408 20.47 -36.25 -28.45
N SER A 409 19.83 -37.41 -28.50
CA SER A 409 20.54 -38.69 -28.47
C SER A 409 21.26 -38.89 -29.81
N ASP A 410 22.36 -39.64 -29.81
CA ASP A 410 23.33 -39.87 -30.91
C ASP A 410 22.77 -40.47 -32.23
N ASN A 411 21.49 -40.32 -32.56
CA ASN A 411 20.82 -40.99 -33.68
C ASN A 411 20.37 -40.07 -34.84
N GLU A 412 20.85 -38.82 -34.92
CA GLU A 412 20.59 -37.94 -36.08
C GLU A 412 21.74 -38.01 -37.12
N ASP A 413 22.14 -39.24 -37.49
CA ASP A 413 22.80 -39.53 -38.77
C ASP A 413 21.76 -40.18 -39.70
N SER A 414 20.68 -39.47 -40.02
CA SER A 414 19.87 -39.82 -41.18
C SER A 414 19.11 -38.63 -41.74
N ASP A 415 19.60 -38.19 -42.89
CA ASP A 415 18.98 -37.28 -43.83
C ASP A 415 17.46 -37.51 -44.02
N THR A 416 16.75 -36.38 -44.16
CA THR A 416 15.58 -36.21 -45.03
C THR A 416 14.39 -37.15 -44.85
N VAL A 417 13.46 -36.80 -43.96
CA VAL A 417 12.02 -37.05 -44.19
C VAL A 417 11.24 -35.86 -43.63
N GLN A 418 10.28 -35.35 -44.42
CA GLN A 418 9.32 -34.34 -44.01
C GLN A 418 8.57 -34.82 -42.76
N GLN A 419 9.07 -34.48 -41.58
CA GLN A 419 8.31 -34.65 -40.35
C GLN A 419 7.09 -33.73 -40.41
N PRO A 420 5.89 -34.22 -40.04
CA PRO A 420 4.75 -33.32 -39.87
C PRO A 420 5.15 -32.20 -38.92
N ALA A 421 4.65 -30.99 -39.13
CA ALA A 421 4.91 -29.87 -38.23
C ALA A 421 4.34 -30.23 -36.84
N LEU A 422 5.18 -30.83 -35.99
CA LEU A 422 4.83 -31.19 -34.62
C LEU A 422 4.54 -29.90 -33.86
N SER A 423 3.54 -29.95 -32.99
CA SER A 423 3.24 -28.81 -32.13
C SER A 423 4.39 -28.59 -31.13
N ASP A 424 4.63 -27.34 -30.75
CA ASP A 424 5.67 -27.00 -29.75
C ASP A 424 5.54 -27.83 -28.46
N ARG A 425 4.31 -28.17 -28.07
CA ARG A 425 4.04 -29.03 -26.91
C ARG A 425 4.56 -30.44 -27.10
N GLN A 426 4.34 -31.06 -28.26
CA GLN A 426 4.83 -32.41 -28.56
C GLN A 426 6.35 -32.45 -28.64
N ILE A 427 6.98 -31.44 -29.28
CA ILE A 427 8.44 -31.31 -29.34
C ILE A 427 9.03 -31.28 -27.94
N VAL A 428 8.45 -30.48 -27.05
CA VAL A 428 8.92 -30.37 -25.67
C VAL A 428 8.65 -31.65 -24.88
N ASP A 429 7.51 -32.31 -25.08
CA ASP A 429 7.21 -33.60 -24.43
C ASP A 429 8.24 -34.67 -24.80
N ASP A 430 8.57 -34.81 -26.10
CA ASP A 430 9.61 -35.73 -26.58
C ASP A 430 10.99 -35.39 -26.02
N MET A 431 11.32 -34.09 -25.93
CA MET A 431 12.57 -33.62 -25.33
C MET A 431 12.66 -33.93 -23.84
N LEU A 432 11.55 -33.79 -23.10
CA LEU A 432 11.53 -34.10 -21.66
C LEU A 432 11.70 -35.61 -21.41
N LEU A 433 11.16 -36.45 -22.30
CA LEU A 433 11.37 -37.90 -22.27
C LEU A 433 12.83 -38.28 -22.57
N SER A 434 13.50 -37.60 -23.52
CA SER A 434 14.90 -37.92 -23.85
C SER A 434 15.89 -37.43 -22.79
N LEU A 435 15.55 -36.37 -22.06
CA LEU A 435 16.35 -35.84 -20.96
C LEU A 435 16.23 -36.65 -19.65
N ASP A 436 15.33 -37.65 -19.60
CA ASP A 436 15.08 -38.52 -18.44
C ASP A 436 14.91 -37.75 -17.12
N LEU A 437 14.13 -36.66 -17.18
CA LEU A 437 13.87 -35.81 -16.02
C LEU A 437 12.81 -36.44 -15.13
N ASP A 438 12.97 -36.30 -13.81
CA ASP A 438 11.97 -36.76 -12.85
C ASP A 438 10.63 -36.08 -13.13
N VAL A 439 9.59 -36.87 -13.40
CA VAL A 439 8.23 -36.40 -13.70
C VAL A 439 7.63 -35.59 -12.54
N THR A 440 8.12 -35.79 -11.31
CA THR A 440 7.70 -34.96 -10.18
C THR A 440 8.20 -33.52 -10.33
N SER A 441 9.36 -33.32 -10.99
CA SER A 441 10.10 -32.06 -10.98
C SER A 441 9.56 -30.96 -11.89
N TYR A 442 8.66 -31.31 -12.81
CA TYR A 442 8.07 -30.40 -13.78
C TYR A 442 6.60 -30.68 -14.03
N ARG A 443 5.92 -29.70 -14.64
CA ARG A 443 4.57 -29.84 -15.20
C ARG A 443 4.53 -29.20 -16.58
N LEU A 444 4.05 -29.96 -17.56
CA LEU A 444 3.87 -29.49 -18.92
C LEU A 444 2.49 -28.84 -19.07
N GLY A 445 2.46 -27.51 -19.13
CA GLY A 445 1.26 -26.73 -19.37
C GLY A 445 0.82 -26.74 -20.85
N LEU A 446 -0.24 -26.01 -21.16
CA LEU A 446 -0.73 -25.80 -22.52
C LEU A 446 0.23 -24.92 -23.33
N THR A 447 0.85 -23.90 -22.69
CA THR A 447 1.68 -22.90 -23.38
C THR A 447 3.10 -22.77 -22.84
N GLN A 448 3.38 -23.34 -21.66
CA GLN A 448 4.65 -23.20 -20.96
C GLN A 448 5.00 -24.46 -20.17
N VAL A 449 6.29 -24.71 -20.01
CA VAL A 449 6.81 -25.67 -19.03
C VAL A 449 6.95 -24.95 -17.70
N ARG A 450 6.54 -25.60 -16.61
CA ARG A 450 6.80 -25.12 -15.26
C ARG A 450 7.60 -26.12 -14.47
N CYS A 451 8.51 -25.62 -13.63
CA CYS A 451 9.43 -26.46 -12.88
C CYS A 451 9.53 -26.02 -11.41
N TYR A 452 10.01 -26.93 -10.55
CA TYR A 452 10.35 -26.55 -9.18
C TYR A 452 11.44 -25.49 -9.15
N ALA A 453 11.50 -24.79 -8.01
CA ALA A 453 12.59 -23.88 -7.72
C ALA A 453 13.96 -24.57 -7.93
N ASN A 454 14.89 -23.87 -8.58
CA ASN A 454 16.24 -24.34 -8.95
C ASN A 454 16.33 -25.42 -10.04
N PHE A 455 15.27 -25.69 -10.80
CA PHE A 455 15.33 -26.65 -11.92
C PHE A 455 16.35 -26.27 -13.01
N ASN A 456 16.57 -24.97 -13.27
CA ASN A 456 17.62 -24.52 -14.20
C ASN A 456 19.05 -24.79 -13.69
N CYS A 457 19.22 -25.31 -12.47
CA CYS A 457 20.51 -25.80 -11.98
C CYS A 457 20.68 -27.32 -12.16
N ILE A 458 19.62 -28.02 -12.59
CA ILE A 458 19.58 -29.48 -12.77
C ILE A 458 19.76 -29.87 -14.25
N VAL A 459 19.29 -29.01 -15.17
CA VAL A 459 19.56 -29.06 -16.62
C VAL A 459 20.80 -28.24 -16.93
#